data_AF-A0A8D8F4T3-F1
#
_entry.id   AF-A0A8D8F4T3-F1
#
_cell.length_a   1.000
_cell.length_b   1.000
_cell.length_c   1.000
_cell.angle_alpha   90.00
_cell.angle_beta   90.00
_cell.angle_gamma   90.00
#
_symmetry.space_group_name_H-M   'P 1'
#
loop_
_entity.id
_entity.type
_entity.pdbx_description
1 polymer ?
#
loop_
_entity_poly.entity_id
_entity_poly.type
_entity_poly.pdbx_seq_one_letter_code
_entity_poly.pdbx_strand_id
1 'polypeptide(L)'
;NFVKAGEGNNNKNNGKFSTPPNKNQPRFGNQQQQSGGGSANKKFLNSDEKRGVERFRRIKEENVTIDDRLRDNSYDAKINARGSFGEKANEILKHTRGKSFRHEKTKKKRSGYRGGLIDMSVNSIKFDD
;
A
#
# COMPACT_ATOMS: atom_id res chain seq x y z
N ASN A 1 -19.73 -19.66 -37.53
CA ASN A 1 -18.26 -19.48 -37.56
C ASN A 1 -17.72 -19.31 -36.15
N PHE A 2 -17.35 -20.42 -35.52
CA PHE A 2 -16.65 -20.44 -34.24
C PHE A 2 -15.15 -20.29 -34.49
N VAL A 3 -14.48 -19.36 -33.80
CA VAL A 3 -13.03 -19.18 -33.89
C VAL A 3 -12.36 -20.03 -32.80
N LYS A 4 -11.46 -20.88 -33.26
CA LYS A 4 -10.68 -21.88 -32.52
C LYS A 4 -9.77 -21.24 -31.46
N ALA A 5 -9.78 -21.80 -30.25
CA ALA A 5 -8.82 -21.48 -29.20
C ALA A 5 -7.44 -22.06 -29.55
N GLY A 6 -6.40 -21.21 -29.51
CA GLY A 6 -4.99 -21.58 -29.69
C GLY A 6 -4.19 -21.28 -28.43
N GLU A 7 -3.78 -22.37 -27.77
CA GLU A 7 -2.50 -22.62 -27.09
C GLU A 7 -2.05 -21.73 -25.93
N GLY A 8 -1.96 -22.36 -24.75
CA GLY A 8 -1.46 -21.78 -23.51
C GLY A 8 0.06 -21.64 -23.49
N ASN A 9 0.52 -20.41 -23.28
CA ASN A 9 1.91 -20.13 -22.92
C ASN A 9 2.03 -19.94 -21.41
N ASN A 10 2.48 -20.99 -20.72
CA ASN A 10 2.92 -20.95 -19.34
C ASN A 10 4.29 -20.27 -19.26
N ASN A 11 4.34 -18.98 -18.97
CA ASN A 11 5.59 -18.31 -18.61
C ASN A 11 5.48 -17.72 -17.20
N LYS A 12 5.91 -18.51 -16.21
CA LYS A 12 6.12 -18.08 -14.83
C LYS A 12 7.38 -17.22 -14.76
N ASN A 13 7.25 -15.91 -14.99
CA ASN A 13 8.32 -14.96 -14.70
C ASN A 13 7.92 -14.06 -13.53
N ASN A 14 8.57 -14.31 -12.39
CA ASN A 14 8.53 -13.51 -11.18
C ASN A 14 9.07 -12.11 -11.48
N GLY A 15 8.17 -11.13 -11.67
CA GLY A 15 8.52 -9.74 -11.87
C GLY A 15 9.12 -9.12 -10.62
N LYS A 16 10.46 -9.08 -10.53
CA LYS A 16 11.19 -8.14 -9.68
C LYS A 16 10.95 -6.74 -10.25
N PHE A 17 10.29 -5.86 -9.49
CA PHE A 17 10.15 -4.45 -9.86
C PHE A 17 11.51 -3.77 -9.69
N SER A 18 12.13 -3.31 -10.78
CA SER A 18 13.25 -2.38 -10.72
C SER A 18 12.75 -0.95 -10.89
N THR A 19 13.10 -0.09 -9.95
CA THR A 19 12.86 1.35 -10.08
C THR A 19 13.82 1.90 -11.14
N PRO A 20 13.35 2.62 -12.17
CA PRO A 20 14.25 3.19 -13.17
C PRO A 20 15.17 4.24 -12.54
N PRO A 21 16.46 4.29 -12.90
CA PRO A 21 17.40 5.22 -12.32
C PRO A 21 17.11 6.66 -12.78
N ASN A 22 17.07 7.57 -11.81
CA ASN A 22 16.91 9.01 -12.01
C ASN A 22 18.14 9.59 -12.74
N LYS A 23 17.99 9.98 -14.01
CA LYS A 23 19.03 10.68 -14.78
C LYS A 23 18.96 12.19 -14.51
N ASN A 24 19.63 12.64 -13.46
CA ASN A 24 20.11 14.01 -13.35
C ASN A 24 21.64 13.98 -13.41
N GLN A 25 22.20 14.30 -14.58
CA GLN A 25 23.63 14.51 -14.73
C GLN A 25 24.01 15.91 -14.24
N PRO A 26 25.07 16.02 -13.42
CA PRO A 26 26.07 17.04 -13.63
C PRO A 26 27.36 16.38 -14.11
N ARG A 27 27.93 16.94 -15.18
CA ARG A 27 29.22 16.56 -15.76
C ARG A 27 30.35 17.09 -14.88
N PHE A 28 31.20 16.21 -14.31
CA PHE A 28 32.58 16.54 -13.93
C PHE A 28 33.47 15.28 -14.04
N GLY A 29 34.75 15.51 -14.35
CA GLY A 29 35.67 14.58 -15.00
C GLY A 29 36.12 13.34 -14.21
N ASN A 30 36.62 12.37 -14.98
CA ASN A 30 37.28 11.14 -14.52
C ASN A 30 38.56 11.43 -13.72
N GLN A 31 38.66 10.85 -12.52
CA GLN A 31 39.93 10.31 -12.02
C GLN A 31 39.68 8.96 -11.33
N GLN A 32 40.45 7.95 -11.77
CA GLN A 32 40.57 6.62 -11.16
C GLN A 32 41.14 6.71 -9.75
N GLN A 33 40.69 5.86 -8.83
CA GLN A 33 41.61 4.98 -8.10
C GLN A 33 40.90 3.88 -7.31
N GLN A 34 41.60 2.76 -7.25
CA GLN A 34 41.22 1.47 -6.70
C GLN A 34 41.42 1.42 -5.18
N SER A 35 40.81 0.40 -4.57
CA SER A 35 41.23 -0.30 -3.34
C SER A 35 41.46 0.51 -2.07
N GLY A 36 40.57 0.31 -1.10
CA GLY A 36 40.81 0.60 0.31
C GLY A 36 39.85 -0.20 1.17
N GLY A 37 40.28 -1.38 1.63
CA GLY A 37 39.54 -2.21 2.57
C GLY A 37 39.34 -1.51 3.91
N GLY A 38 38.18 -1.73 4.54
CA GLY A 38 37.88 -1.11 5.83
C GLY A 38 36.53 -1.52 6.39
N SER A 39 36.52 -2.67 7.05
CA SER A 39 35.87 -2.94 8.33
C SER A 39 34.36 -2.69 8.52
N ALA A 40 33.76 -3.74 9.07
CA ALA A 40 32.58 -3.75 9.93
C ALA A 40 31.23 -3.49 9.27
N ASN A 41 30.41 -4.55 9.31
CA ASN A 41 28.96 -4.51 9.48
C ASN A 41 28.46 -3.13 9.94
N LYS A 42 28.10 -2.24 9.00
CA LYS A 42 27.19 -1.14 9.30
C LYS A 42 25.85 -1.78 9.58
N LYS A 43 25.67 -2.24 10.82
CA LYS A 43 24.37 -2.32 11.45
C LYS A 43 23.73 -0.97 11.13
N PHE A 44 22.60 -0.96 10.43
CA PHE A 44 21.75 0.22 10.34
C PHE A 44 21.24 0.50 11.76
N LEU A 45 22.09 1.04 12.62
CA LEU A 45 21.70 1.73 13.84
C LEU A 45 21.15 3.07 13.35
N ASN A 46 19.98 3.00 12.71
CA ASN A 46 19.05 4.09 12.60
C ASN A 46 18.56 4.36 14.01
N SER A 47 19.39 5.01 14.78
CA SER A 47 19.06 5.54 16.09
C SER A 47 19.22 7.04 16.00
N ASP A 48 18.50 7.65 15.05
CA ASP A 48 18.31 9.10 15.10
C ASP A 48 17.63 9.49 16.42
N GLU A 49 16.76 8.60 16.97
CA GLU A 49 16.28 8.66 18.35
C GLU A 49 17.40 8.68 19.40
N LYS A 50 18.40 7.79 19.33
CA LYS A 50 19.52 7.81 20.31
C LYS A 50 20.41 9.05 20.19
N ARG A 51 20.42 9.71 19.03
CA ARG A 51 21.22 10.92 18.79
C ARG A 51 20.47 12.21 19.10
N GLY A 52 19.18 12.13 19.45
CA GLY A 52 18.34 13.31 19.69
C GLY A 52 18.19 14.20 18.45
N VAL A 53 18.43 13.68 17.25
CA VAL A 53 18.36 14.46 16.01
C VAL A 53 16.92 14.46 15.53
N GLU A 54 16.19 15.51 15.90
CA GLU A 54 14.84 15.75 15.40
C GLU A 54 14.88 16.16 13.93
N ARG A 55 14.56 15.21 13.04
CA ARG A 55 14.37 15.50 11.61
C ARG A 55 13.12 16.36 11.43
N PHE A 56 13.13 17.24 10.44
CA PHE A 56 11.93 17.97 10.06
C PHE A 56 10.80 16.99 9.71
N ARG A 57 9.72 17.06 10.51
CA ARG A 57 8.47 16.33 10.29
C ARG A 57 7.38 17.39 10.10
N ARG A 58 6.51 17.19 9.10
CA ARG A 58 5.35 18.08 8.87
C ARG A 58 4.34 17.97 10.02
N ILE A 59 4.24 16.79 10.60
CA ILE A 59 3.33 16.47 11.69
C ILE A 59 4.20 16.19 12.92
N LYS A 60 3.93 16.92 13.99
CA LYS A 60 4.52 16.72 15.31
C LYS A 60 3.53 15.92 16.15
N GLU A 61 3.82 14.65 16.40
CA GLU A 61 2.92 13.72 17.11
C GLU A 61 2.52 14.24 18.49
N GLU A 62 3.43 14.94 19.16
CA GLU A 62 3.23 15.52 20.48
C GLU A 62 2.19 16.66 20.51
N ASN A 63 1.91 17.29 19.38
CA ASN A 63 0.97 18.41 19.27
C ASN A 63 -0.37 18.02 18.64
N VAL A 64 -0.60 16.74 18.34
CA VAL A 64 -1.82 16.28 17.66
C VAL A 64 -2.68 15.45 18.61
N THR A 65 -3.84 15.99 18.94
CA THR A 65 -4.92 15.24 19.60
C THR A 65 -5.82 14.63 18.54
N ILE A 66 -6.12 13.33 18.65
CA ILE A 66 -7.00 12.60 17.75
C ILE A 66 -8.27 12.27 18.51
N ASP A 67 -9.43 12.66 17.96
CA ASP A 67 -10.74 12.24 18.46
C ASP A 67 -10.84 10.71 18.42
N ASP A 68 -11.28 10.08 19.51
CA ASP A 68 -11.40 8.62 19.62
C ASP A 68 -12.33 8.03 18.56
N ARG A 69 -13.32 8.79 18.08
CA ARG A 69 -14.21 8.39 16.97
C ARG A 69 -13.48 8.20 15.64
N LEU A 70 -12.33 8.85 15.46
CA LEU A 70 -11.53 8.85 14.23
C LEU A 70 -10.24 8.03 14.36
N ARG A 71 -10.07 7.31 15.48
CA ARG A 71 -8.85 6.55 15.76
C ARG A 71 -8.63 5.39 14.79
N ASP A 72 -9.71 4.73 14.34
CA ASP A 72 -9.64 3.55 13.48
C ASP A 72 -10.22 3.81 12.08
N ASN A 73 -9.40 3.57 11.06
CA ASN A 73 -9.76 3.67 9.65
C ASN A 73 -10.11 2.32 9.01
N SER A 74 -10.16 1.24 9.81
CA SER A 74 -10.56 -0.07 9.34
C SER A 74 -12.01 -0.06 8.84
N TYR A 75 -12.32 -0.95 7.89
CA TYR A 75 -13.71 -1.14 7.47
C TYR A 75 -14.59 -1.64 8.63
N ASP A 76 -14.01 -2.42 9.54
CA ASP A 76 -14.71 -3.05 10.65
C ASP A 76 -15.19 -2.03 11.69
N ALA A 77 -14.50 -0.89 11.83
CA ALA A 77 -14.90 0.23 12.68
C ALA A 77 -16.04 1.08 12.10
N LYS A 78 -16.41 0.90 10.82
CA LYS A 78 -17.53 1.63 10.22
C LYS A 78 -18.84 1.25 10.93
N ILE A 79 -19.64 2.26 11.27
CA ILE A 79 -21.02 2.07 11.75
C ILE A 79 -21.81 1.24 10.71
N ASN A 80 -22.52 0.22 11.18
CA ASN A 80 -23.28 -0.72 10.34
C ASN A 80 -22.42 -1.48 9.31
N ALA A 81 -21.14 -1.75 9.60
CA ALA A 81 -20.29 -2.57 8.74
C ALA A 81 -20.86 -4.00 8.58
N ARG A 82 -21.31 -4.60 9.67
CA ARG A 82 -21.71 -6.02 9.75
C ARG A 82 -22.92 -6.33 8.86
N GLY A 83 -22.89 -7.45 8.17
CA GLY A 83 -23.92 -7.93 7.26
C GLY A 83 -24.06 -7.13 5.96
N SER A 84 -23.23 -6.12 5.74
CA SER A 84 -23.36 -5.22 4.60
C SER A 84 -22.73 -5.79 3.32
N PHE A 85 -23.11 -5.21 2.19
CA PHE A 85 -22.51 -5.50 0.88
C PHE A 85 -21.00 -5.23 0.86
N GLY A 86 -20.57 -4.20 1.58
CA GLY A 86 -19.17 -3.79 1.65
C GLY A 86 -18.34 -4.69 2.57
N GLU A 87 -18.89 -5.23 3.66
CA GLU A 87 -18.17 -6.16 4.55
C GLU A 87 -17.72 -7.40 3.80
N LYS A 88 -18.65 -8.09 3.14
CA LYS A 88 -18.32 -9.27 2.34
C LYS A 88 -17.30 -8.96 1.23
N ALA A 89 -17.32 -7.74 0.70
CA ALA A 89 -16.36 -7.33 -0.32
C ALA A 89 -14.98 -7.09 0.30
N ASN A 90 -14.93 -6.47 1.48
CA ASN A 90 -13.72 -6.25 2.26
C ASN A 90 -13.09 -7.58 2.65
N GLU A 91 -13.84 -8.54 3.19
CA GLU A 91 -13.33 -9.87 3.56
C GLU A 91 -12.62 -10.58 2.40
N ILE A 92 -13.21 -10.50 1.19
CA ILE A 92 -12.65 -11.15 0.00
C ILE A 92 -11.42 -10.41 -0.52
N LEU A 93 -11.45 -9.07 -0.54
CA LEU A 93 -10.45 -8.28 -1.25
C LEU A 93 -9.33 -7.71 -0.35
N LYS A 94 -9.48 -7.70 0.98
CA LYS A 94 -8.54 -7.06 1.93
C LYS A 94 -7.09 -7.52 1.81
N HIS A 95 -6.87 -8.77 1.41
CA HIS A 95 -5.53 -9.34 1.27
C HIS A 95 -4.90 -9.09 -0.12
N THR A 96 -5.70 -8.63 -1.08
CA THR A 96 -5.26 -8.41 -2.46
C THR A 96 -4.83 -6.96 -2.64
N ARG A 97 -3.70 -6.73 -3.31
CA ARG A 97 -3.13 -5.37 -3.49
C ARG A 97 -2.60 -5.18 -4.90
N GLY A 98 -2.56 -3.93 -5.38
CA GLY A 98 -1.98 -3.58 -6.68
C GLY A 98 -2.61 -4.33 -7.87
N LYS A 99 -1.79 -4.92 -8.74
CA LYS A 99 -2.25 -5.60 -9.96
C LYS A 99 -3.19 -6.79 -9.66
N SER A 100 -2.92 -7.56 -8.61
CA SER A 100 -3.77 -8.70 -8.24
C SER A 100 -5.16 -8.26 -7.79
N PHE A 101 -5.26 -7.16 -7.03
CA PHE A 101 -6.55 -6.57 -6.64
C PHE A 101 -7.43 -6.26 -7.85
N ARG A 102 -6.86 -5.68 -8.91
CA ARG A 102 -7.62 -5.38 -10.14
C ARG A 102 -8.19 -6.65 -10.78
N HIS A 103 -7.39 -7.72 -10.84
CA HIS A 103 -7.81 -8.99 -11.42
C HIS A 103 -8.87 -9.69 -10.54
N GLU A 104 -8.62 -9.77 -9.23
CA GLU A 104 -9.52 -10.30 -8.21
C GLU A 104 -10.89 -9.60 -8.25
N LYS A 105 -10.91 -8.26 -8.16
CA LYS A 105 -12.12 -7.45 -8.25
C LYS A 105 -12.89 -7.72 -9.55
N THR A 106 -12.19 -7.73 -10.70
CA THR A 106 -12.84 -7.97 -12.00
C THR A 106 -13.42 -9.38 -12.09
N LYS A 107 -12.71 -10.38 -11.57
CA LYS A 107 -13.17 -11.76 -11.53
C LYS A 107 -14.43 -11.87 -10.66
N LYS A 108 -14.41 -11.34 -9.44
CA LYS A 108 -15.57 -11.35 -8.53
C LYS A 108 -16.77 -10.60 -9.11
N LYS A 109 -16.54 -9.46 -9.77
CA LYS A 109 -17.59 -8.72 -10.50
C LYS A 109 -18.22 -9.59 -11.59
N ARG A 110 -17.41 -10.22 -12.44
CA ARG A 110 -17.91 -11.05 -13.56
C ARG A 110 -18.53 -12.36 -13.10
N SER A 111 -18.01 -12.96 -12.02
CA SER A 111 -18.50 -14.22 -11.46
C SER A 111 -19.74 -14.05 -10.58
N GLY A 112 -20.44 -12.92 -10.69
CA GLY A 112 -21.72 -12.71 -10.01
C GLY A 112 -21.63 -12.61 -8.49
N TYR A 113 -20.59 -11.96 -7.95
CA TYR A 113 -20.48 -11.68 -6.51
C TYR A 113 -21.81 -11.20 -5.91
N ARG A 114 -22.29 -11.91 -4.88
CA ARG A 114 -23.49 -11.61 -4.11
C ARG A 114 -23.08 -11.19 -2.69
N GLY A 115 -23.07 -9.88 -2.45
CA GLY A 115 -22.75 -9.30 -1.15
C GLY A 115 -23.86 -9.47 -0.11
N GLY A 116 -23.76 -8.71 0.98
CA GLY A 116 -24.84 -8.49 1.95
C GLY A 116 -25.80 -7.37 1.52
N LEU A 117 -26.51 -6.81 2.49
CA LEU A 117 -27.46 -5.71 2.30
C LEU A 117 -26.73 -4.40 1.95
N ILE A 118 -27.33 -3.57 1.10
CA ILE A 118 -26.79 -2.22 0.85
C ILE A 118 -27.20 -1.35 2.03
N ASP A 119 -26.20 -0.93 2.80
CA ASP A 119 -26.39 0.05 3.86
C ASP A 119 -26.65 1.44 3.25
N MET A 120 -27.80 2.03 3.57
CA MET A 120 -28.21 3.37 3.14
C MET A 120 -28.19 4.38 4.31
N SER A 121 -27.65 4.01 5.47
CA SER A 121 -27.59 4.90 6.63
C SER A 121 -26.58 6.04 6.43
N VAL A 122 -26.78 7.12 7.19
CA VAL A 122 -25.84 8.24 7.27
C VAL A 122 -24.82 7.96 8.36
N ASN A 123 -23.52 8.06 8.03
CA ASN A 123 -22.40 7.78 8.95
C ASN A 123 -21.52 9.02 9.21
N SER A 124 -22.02 10.22 8.91
CA SER A 124 -21.32 11.48 9.17
C SER A 124 -21.30 11.81 10.67
N ILE A 125 -20.17 12.28 11.17
CA ILE A 125 -20.04 12.81 12.53
C ILE A 125 -20.07 14.34 12.49
N LYS A 126 -20.71 14.96 13.48
CA LYS A 126 -20.64 16.41 13.69
C LYS A 126 -19.38 16.74 14.48
N PHE A 127 -18.67 17.79 14.06
CA PHE A 127 -17.57 18.39 14.81
C PHE A 127 -18.13 19.45 15.76
N ASP A 128 -17.52 19.56 16.93
CA ASP A 128 -17.96 20.50 17.97
C ASP A 128 -17.41 21.92 17.78
N ASP A 129 -16.56 22.12 16.76
CA ASP A 129 -15.65 23.25 16.50
C ASP A 129 -14.50 23.39 17.51
#